data_AF-A0A376SC74-F1
#
_entry.id   AF-A0A376SC74-F1
#
_cell.length_a   1.000
_cell.length_b   1.000
_cell.length_c   1.000
_cell.angle_alpha   90.00
_cell.angle_beta   90.00
_cell.angle_gamma   90.00
#
_symmetry.space_group_name_H-M   'P 1'
#
loop_
_entity.id
_entity.type
_entity.pdbx_description
1 polymer ?
#
loop_
_entity_poly.entity_id
_entity_poly.type
_entity_poly.pdbx_seq_one_letter_code
_entity_poly.pdbx_strand_id
1 'polypeptide(L)' 'MLLFQAVFNFFVTSGSGQAALTMPLLAPLGDLVGVNRQVTVLAFQFGDGFSHIIYPTSASLMATLGVCRVDFP' A
#
# COMPACT_ATOMS: atom_id res chain seq x y z
N MET A 1 -7.38 8.13 -2.99
CA MET A 1 -5.98 7.75 -2.76
C MET A 1 -5.85 6.34 -2.19
N LEU A 2 -6.54 5.98 -1.11
CA LEU A 2 -6.47 4.65 -0.48
C LEU A 2 -6.74 3.47 -1.45
N LEU A 3 -7.89 3.47 -2.15
CA LEU A 3 -8.23 2.39 -3.08
C LEU A 3 -7.23 2.26 -4.23
N PHE A 4 -6.76 3.38 -4.76
CA PHE A 4 -5.73 3.40 -5.80
C PHE A 4 -4.43 2.77 -5.30
N GLN A 5 -3.96 3.18 -4.11
CA GLN A 5 -2.75 2.63 -3.51
C GLN A 5 -2.89 1.15 -3.17
N ALA A 6 -4.06 0.72 -2.73
CA ALA A 6 -4.35 -0.68 -2.48
C ALA A 6 -4.26 -1.51 -3.76
N VAL A 7 -4.94 -1.11 -4.83
CA VAL A 7 -4.86 -1.82 -6.12
C VAL A 7 -3.43 -1.80 -6.68
N PHE A 8 -2.72 -0.68 -6.56
CA PHE A 8 -1.36 -0.55 -7.08
C PHE A 8 -0.35 -1.42 -6.32
N ASN A 9 -0.59 -1.67 -5.03
CA ASN A 9 0.24 -2.52 -4.17
C ASN A 9 0.35 -3.96 -4.70
N PHE A 10 -0.66 -4.44 -5.44
CA PHE A 10 -0.58 -5.75 -6.09
C PHE A 10 0.60 -5.86 -7.07
N PHE A 11 0.90 -4.78 -7.80
CA PHE A 11 1.99 -4.72 -8.78
C PHE A 11 3.32 -4.34 -8.15
N VAL A 12 3.30 -3.44 -7.17
CA VAL A 12 4.49 -2.94 -6.48
C VAL A 12 4.29 -3.16 -4.99
N THR A 13 4.69 -4.32 -4.50
CA THR A 13 4.50 -4.71 -3.09
C THR A 13 5.49 -4.07 -2.12
N SER A 14 6.59 -3.50 -2.61
CA SER A 14 7.51 -2.76 -1.76
C SER A 14 6.93 -1.41 -1.38
N GLY A 15 6.57 -1.22 -0.10
CA GLY A 15 5.99 0.03 0.38
C GLY A 15 6.89 1.25 0.14
N SER A 16 8.21 1.13 0.34
CA SER A 16 9.15 2.23 0.05
C SER A 16 9.27 2.50 -1.46
N GLY A 17 9.26 1.45 -2.30
CA GLY A 17 9.25 1.59 -3.75
C GLY A 17 7.96 2.22 -4.27
N GLN A 18 6.81 1.79 -3.74
CA GLN A 18 5.50 2.35 -4.06
C GLN A 18 5.42 3.81 -3.64
N ALA A 19 5.90 4.17 -2.44
CA ALA A 19 5.95 5.56 -1.98
C ALA A 19 6.79 6.42 -2.94
N ALA A 20 7.98 5.96 -3.32
CA ALA A 20 8.88 6.68 -4.21
C ALA A 20 8.26 6.94 -5.59
N LEU A 21 7.45 6.00 -6.10
CA LEU A 21 6.79 6.13 -7.40
C LEU A 21 5.52 6.98 -7.34
N THR A 22 4.70 6.80 -6.31
CA THR A 22 3.32 7.35 -6.29
C THR A 22 3.20 8.67 -5.54
N MET A 23 3.98 8.90 -4.48
CA MET A 23 3.85 10.11 -3.66
C MET A 23 4.24 11.42 -4.38
N PRO A 24 5.24 11.47 -5.28
CA PRO A 24 5.52 12.67 -6.06
C PRO A 24 4.34 13.12 -6.93
N LEU A 25 3.46 12.20 -7.32
CA LEU A 25 2.24 12.47 -8.08
C LEU A 25 1.06 12.77 -7.15
N LEU A 26 0.87 11.95 -6.12
CA LEU A 26 -0.29 12.03 -5.24
C LEU A 26 -0.24 13.23 -4.30
N ALA A 27 0.93 13.64 -3.79
CA ALA A 27 1.04 14.81 -2.93
C ALA A 27 0.52 16.10 -3.60
N PRO A 28 0.97 16.50 -4.81
CA PRO A 28 0.43 17.69 -5.47
C PRO A 28 -1.02 17.52 -5.92
N LEU A 29 -1.47 16.31 -6.28
CA LEU A 29 -2.88 16.06 -6.57
C LEU A 29 -3.77 16.26 -5.32
N GLY A 30 -3.28 15.87 -4.14
CA GLY A 30 -3.93 16.15 -2.87
C GLY A 30 -4.08 17.65 -2.64
N ASP A 31 -2.98 18.40 -2.83
CA ASP A 31 -2.99 19.85 -2.69
C ASP A 31 -4.02 20.53 -3.63
N LEU A 32 -4.12 20.06 -4.87
CA LEU A 32 -5.05 20.60 -5.87
C LEU A 32 -6.53 20.38 -5.51
N VAL A 33 -6.85 19.28 -4.84
CA VAL A 33 -8.24 18.94 -4.45
C VAL A 33 -8.53 19.41 -3.01
N GLY A 34 -7.61 20.15 -2.38
CA GLY A 34 -7.77 20.68 -1.02
C GLY A 34 -7.60 19.63 0.09
N VAL A 35 -6.97 18.48 -0.22
CA VAL A 35 -6.64 17.44 0.75
C VAL A 35 -5.27 17.71 1.35
N ASN A 36 -5.19 17.75 2.69
CA ASN A 36 -3.92 17.94 3.39
C ASN A 36 -2.94 16.80 3.05
N ARG A 37 -1.67 17.15 2.78
CA ARG A 37 -0.57 16.20 2.56
C ARG A 37 -0.46 15.10 3.61
N GLN A 38 -0.71 15.41 4.88
CA GLN A 38 -0.70 14.39 5.93
C GLN A 38 -1.79 13.32 5.71
N VAL A 39 -2.97 13.73 5.25
CA VAL A 39 -4.07 12.83 4.89
C VAL A 39 -3.71 12.02 3.64
N THR A 40 -3.01 12.63 2.67
CA THR A 40 -2.46 11.93 1.50
C THR A 40 -1.48 10.82 1.90
N VAL A 41 -0.53 11.12 2.80
CA VAL A 41 0.43 10.16 3.33
C VAL A 41 -0.28 9.06 4.14
N LEU A 42 -1.27 9.44 4.96
CA LEU A 42 -2.05 8.48 5.75
C LEU A 42 -2.85 7.52 4.84
N ALA A 43 -3.47 8.05 3.78
CA ALA A 43 -4.20 7.24 2.81
C ALA A 43 -3.27 6.28 2.05
N PHE A 44 -2.02 6.68 1.79
CA PHE A 44 -1.00 5.77 1.27
C PHE A 44 -0.66 4.66 2.27
N GLN A 45 -0.34 5.00 3.53
CA GLN A 45 0.04 4.02 4.56
C GLN A 45 -1.07 2.99 4.81
N PHE A 46 -2.34 3.42 4.82
CA PHE A 46 -3.46 2.50 4.92
C PHE A 46 -3.66 1.66 3.65
N GLY A 47 -3.50 2.25 2.46
CA GLY A 47 -3.55 1.50 1.21
C GLY A 47 -2.49 0.42 1.11
N ASP A 48 -1.24 0.75 1.40
CA ASP A 48 -0.10 -0.18 1.41
C ASP A 48 -0.24 -1.24 2.51
N GLY A 49 -0.39 -0.81 3.77
CA GLY A 49 -0.40 -1.70 4.93
C GLY A 49 -1.57 -2.69 4.94
N PHE A 50 -2.79 -2.25 4.60
CA PHE A 50 -3.94 -3.17 4.58
C PHE A 50 -3.87 -4.17 3.42
N SER A 51 -3.29 -3.78 2.28
CA SER A 51 -3.18 -4.67 1.12
C SER A 51 -2.25 -5.85 1.37
N HIS A 52 -1.21 -5.66 2.17
CA HIS A 52 -0.29 -6.73 2.57
C HIS A 52 -0.93 -7.85 3.39
N ILE A 53 -2.13 -7.65 3.94
CA ILE A 53 -2.87 -8.69 4.68
C ILE A 53 -3.55 -9.68 3.72
N ILE A 54 -3.85 -9.24 2.49
CA ILE A 54 -4.68 -10.00 1.55
C ILE A 54 -3.85 -10.48 0.36
N TYR A 55 -2.83 -9.73 -0.07
CA TYR A 55 -2.13 -10.05 -1.31
C TYR A 55 -1.06 -11.13 -1.14
N PRO A 56 -1.05 -12.18 -2.00
CA PRO A 56 -0.09 -13.27 -1.92
C PRO A 56 1.35 -12.83 -2.25
N THR A 57 1.51 -11.66 -2.86
CA THR A 57 2.79 -11.04 -3.16
C THR A 57 3.45 -10.38 -1.94
N SER A 58 2.74 -10.33 -0.80
CA SER A 58 3.23 -9.84 0.48
C SER A 58 4.19 -10.84 1.14
N ALA A 59 5.46 -10.46 1.28
CA ALA A 59 6.47 -11.30 1.92
C ALA A 59 6.15 -11.57 3.40
N SER A 60 5.62 -10.57 4.12
CA SER A 60 5.25 -10.70 5.53
C SER A 60 4.10 -11.67 5.74
N LEU A 61 3.07 -11.62 4.88
CA LEU A 61 1.94 -12.55 4.92
C LEU A 61 2.38 -13.99 4.64
N MET A 62 3.12 -14.20 3.54
CA MET A 62 3.59 -15.53 3.17
C MET A 62 4.54 -16.13 4.21
N ALA A 63 5.42 -15.32 4.80
CA ALA A 63 6.28 -15.76 5.90
C ALA A 63 5.46 -16.18 7.14
N THR A 64 4.45 -15.39 7.51
CA THR A 64 3.60 -15.69 8.67
C THR A 64 2.79 -16.97 8.46
N LEU A 65 2.19 -17.14 7.28
CA LEU A 65 1.46 -18.36 6.91
C LEU A 65 2.38 -19.60 6.92
N GLY A 66 3.61 -19.47 6.41
CA GLY A 66 4.60 -20.54 6.43
C GLY A 66 4.99 -20.97 7.85
N VAL A 67 5.16 -20.02 8.78
CA VAL A 67 5.42 -20.31 10.20
C VAL A 67 4.21 -20.98 10.86
N CYS A 68 3.00 -20.52 10.55
CA CYS A 68 1.75 -21.08 11.08
C CYS A 68 1.32 -22.41 10.44
N ARG A 69 1.97 -22.85 9.35
CA ARG A 69 1.58 -24.02 8.54
C ARG A 69 0.12 -23.95 8.05
N VAL A 70 -0.29 -22.75 7.62
CA VAL A 70 -1.61 -22.50 7.04
C VAL A 70 -1.42 -22.20 5.56
N ASP A 71 -2.20 -22.86 4.72
CA ASP A 71 -2.20 -22.58 3.28
C ASP A 71 -2.77 -21.19 3.00
N PHE A 72 -2.24 -20.51 1.99
CA PHE A 72 -2.84 -19.27 1.52
C PHE A 72 -4.21 -19.58 0.90
N PRO A 73 -5.30 -18.93 1.36
CA PRO A 73 -6.67 -19.21 0.90
C PRO A 73 -6.95 -18.75 -0.55
#